data_AF-A0A494SRK6-F1
#
_entry.id   AF-A0A494SRK6-F1
#
_cell.length_a   1.000
_cell.length_b   1.000
_cell.length_c   1.000
_cell.angle_alpha   90.00
_cell.angle_beta   90.00
_cell.angle_gamma   90.00
#
_symmetry.space_group_name_H-M   'P 1'
#
loop_
_entity.id
_entity.type
_entity.pdbx_description
1 polymer ?
#
loop_
_entity_poly.entity_id
_entity_poly.type
_entity_poly.pdbx_seq_one_letter_code
_entity_poly.pdbx_strand_id
1 'polypeptide(L)'
;MSTSTIAPTFPIHRLYAVRAVAAIVWAALLTAVGSADGVATGESVSAAVVALLIAYPLIDAVATLAEIRIRRPSAPTPLVVNAIISVITAIVLGASVSHGSDAALRVFGVWALVTGLIQLTVATLRRRRSGLGQLPMMLSGFISSLAGIAFVQMSTMSEPKLTVLAGYAVAGAVFFLISAWRLRSQQDA
;
A
#
# COMPACT_ATOMS: atom_id res chain seq x y z
N MET A 1 22.15 13.92 -36.62
CA MET A 1 22.39 12.66 -35.90
C MET A 1 22.04 12.92 -34.44
N SER A 2 20.80 12.62 -34.03
CA SER A 2 20.30 12.97 -32.69
C SER A 2 20.56 11.81 -31.74
N THR A 3 21.49 11.99 -30.81
CA THR A 3 21.74 11.07 -29.71
C THR A 3 20.58 11.14 -28.71
N SER A 4 19.64 10.21 -28.81
CA SER A 4 18.67 9.96 -27.74
C SER A 4 19.40 9.39 -26.53
N THR A 5 19.72 10.23 -25.55
CA THR A 5 20.15 9.78 -24.23
C THR A 5 19.00 9.01 -23.58
N ILE A 6 19.04 7.68 -23.64
CA ILE A 6 18.11 6.84 -22.88
C ILE A 6 18.51 7.00 -21.41
N ALA A 7 17.80 7.84 -20.67
CA ALA A 7 17.94 7.90 -19.22
C ALA A 7 17.71 6.48 -18.66
N PRO A 8 18.52 6.01 -17.70
CA PRO A 8 18.37 4.67 -17.14
C PRO A 8 16.96 4.52 -16.58
N THR A 9 16.18 3.61 -17.17
CA THR A 9 14.83 3.32 -16.70
C THR A 9 14.93 2.54 -15.40
N PHE A 10 14.33 3.07 -14.33
CA PHE A 10 14.30 2.38 -13.04
C PHE A 10 13.54 1.05 -13.20
N PRO A 11 14.18 -0.12 -13.01
CA PRO A 11 13.57 -1.39 -13.34
C PRO A 11 12.47 -1.75 -12.35
N ILE A 12 11.42 -2.40 -12.83
CA ILE A 12 10.21 -2.67 -12.05
C ILE A 12 10.48 -3.53 -10.80
N HIS A 13 11.44 -4.46 -10.84
CA HIS A 13 11.80 -5.27 -9.66
C HIS A 13 12.35 -4.41 -8.52
N ARG A 14 13.12 -3.35 -8.82
CA ARG A 14 13.64 -2.43 -7.81
C ARG A 14 12.53 -1.59 -7.20
N LEU A 15 11.48 -1.25 -7.97
CA LEU A 15 10.31 -0.58 -7.41
C LEU A 15 9.64 -1.42 -6.34
N TYR A 16 9.44 -2.72 -6.60
CA TYR A 16 8.89 -3.62 -5.59
C TYR A 16 9.82 -3.78 -4.38
N ALA A 17 11.14 -3.84 -4.57
CA ALA A 17 12.08 -3.86 -3.44
C ALA A 17 11.99 -2.58 -2.58
N VAL A 18 11.93 -1.40 -3.19
CA VAL A 18 11.75 -0.12 -2.50
C VAL A 18 10.42 -0.08 -1.74
N ARG A 19 9.33 -0.58 -2.35
CA ARG A 19 8.02 -0.68 -1.68
C ARG A 19 8.09 -1.58 -0.43
N ALA A 20 8.82 -2.69 -0.51
CA ALA A 20 9.01 -3.58 0.64
C ALA A 20 9.75 -2.88 1.79
N VAL A 21 10.86 -2.20 1.47
CA VAL A 21 11.63 -1.44 2.47
C VAL A 21 10.78 -0.33 3.09
N ALA A 22 10.06 0.44 2.28
CA ALA A 22 9.17 1.49 2.77
C ALA A 22 8.09 0.93 3.71
N ALA A 23 7.49 -0.22 3.37
CA ALA A 23 6.48 -0.87 4.21
C ALA A 23 7.06 -1.37 5.54
N ILE A 24 8.26 -1.96 5.53
CA ILE A 24 8.96 -2.42 6.75
C ILE A 24 9.31 -1.23 7.65
N VAL A 25 9.93 -0.18 7.08
CA VAL A 25 10.30 1.03 7.82
C VAL A 25 9.05 1.67 8.41
N TRP A 26 7.99 1.80 7.63
CA TRP A 26 6.73 2.36 8.11
C TRP A 26 6.12 1.52 9.25
N ALA A 27 6.11 0.19 9.12
CA ALA A 27 5.59 -0.70 10.16
C ALA A 27 6.39 -0.59 11.46
N ALA A 28 7.73 -0.53 11.35
CA ALA A 28 8.61 -0.36 12.49
C ALA A 28 8.39 0.99 13.18
N LEU A 29 8.27 2.08 12.41
CA LEU A 29 7.97 3.41 12.94
C LEU A 29 6.60 3.47 13.61
N LEU A 30 5.56 2.91 12.98
CA LEU A 30 4.22 2.89 13.57
C LEU A 30 4.18 2.08 14.86
N THR A 31 4.89 0.95 14.90
CA THR A 31 4.99 0.15 16.12
C THR A 31 5.74 0.91 17.21
N ALA A 32 6.92 1.47 16.89
CA ALA A 32 7.74 2.19 17.84
C ALA A 32 7.00 3.39 18.46
N VAL A 33 6.34 4.21 17.62
CA VAL A 33 5.59 5.38 18.08
C VAL A 33 4.27 4.98 18.75
N GLY A 34 3.58 3.95 18.23
CA GLY A 34 2.30 3.48 18.77
C GLY A 34 2.43 2.76 20.11
N SER A 35 3.58 2.13 20.38
CA SER A 35 3.88 1.45 21.64
C SER A 35 4.42 2.36 22.73
N ALA A 36 4.90 3.56 22.39
CA ALA A 36 5.61 4.43 23.33
C ALA A 36 4.74 4.96 24.48
N ASP A 37 3.42 5.14 24.33
CA ASP A 37 2.61 5.81 25.38
C ASP A 37 1.11 5.38 25.44
N GLY A 38 0.69 4.28 24.80
CA GLY A 38 -0.75 3.98 24.69
C GLY A 38 -1.51 5.01 23.80
N VAL A 39 -0.79 5.84 23.06
CA VAL A 39 -1.32 6.92 22.21
C VAL A 39 -1.89 6.42 20.86
N ALA A 40 -1.78 5.11 20.60
CA ALA A 40 -2.54 4.42 19.56
C ALA A 40 -3.89 3.85 20.06
N THR A 41 -4.23 4.09 21.33
CA THR A 41 -5.44 3.63 22.03
C THR A 41 -6.05 4.79 22.83
N GLY A 42 -7.13 5.40 22.34
CA GLY A 42 -7.86 6.44 23.09
C GLY A 42 -8.40 7.59 22.23
N GLU A 43 -8.81 8.67 22.90
CA GLU A 43 -9.43 9.86 22.31
C GLU A 43 -8.46 10.76 21.53
N SER A 44 -7.14 10.61 21.69
CA SER A 44 -6.15 11.46 21.02
C SER A 44 -5.05 10.65 20.33
N VAL A 45 -4.83 10.93 19.04
CA VAL A 45 -3.80 10.32 18.20
C VAL A 45 -2.62 11.28 18.08
N SER A 46 -1.39 10.84 18.39
CA SER A 46 -0.22 11.73 18.29
C SER A 46 0.03 12.19 16.86
N ALA A 47 0.55 13.40 16.71
CA ALA A 47 0.94 13.96 15.41
C ALA A 47 1.88 13.03 14.61
N ALA A 48 2.75 12.28 15.29
CA ALA A 48 3.63 11.30 14.65
C ALA A 48 2.85 10.12 14.06
N VAL A 49 1.85 9.57 14.77
CA VAL A 49 0.97 8.53 14.24
C VAL A 49 0.13 9.08 13.09
N VAL A 50 -0.42 10.29 13.21
CA VAL A 50 -1.16 10.96 12.12
C VAL A 50 -0.29 11.08 10.87
N ALA A 51 0.94 11.56 11.01
CA ALA A 51 1.88 11.69 9.90
C ALA A 51 2.15 10.34 9.22
N LEU A 52 2.32 9.27 10.00
CA LEU A 52 2.49 7.92 9.46
C LEU A 52 1.24 7.43 8.73
N LEU A 53 0.04 7.63 9.28
CA LEU A 53 -1.21 7.24 8.62
C LEU A 53 -1.38 7.95 7.27
N ILE A 54 -1.05 9.23 7.18
CA ILE A 54 -1.07 10.01 5.92
C ILE A 54 0.03 9.52 4.97
N ALA A 55 1.23 9.25 5.48
CA ALA A 55 2.38 8.86 4.67
C ALA A 55 2.14 7.54 3.92
N TYR A 56 1.45 6.57 4.52
CA TYR A 56 1.33 5.24 3.90
C TYR A 56 0.53 5.24 2.58
N PRO A 57 -0.69 5.83 2.48
CA PRO A 57 -1.36 5.98 1.20
C PRO A 57 -0.58 6.85 0.21
N LEU A 58 0.15 7.88 0.67
CA LEU A 58 1.01 8.66 -0.23
C LEU A 58 2.15 7.85 -0.82
N ILE A 59 2.82 7.01 -0.02
CA ILE A 59 3.84 6.06 -0.49
C ILE A 59 3.22 5.14 -1.55
N ASP A 60 2.01 4.62 -1.31
CA ASP A 60 1.31 3.79 -2.30
C ASP A 60 0.98 4.55 -3.59
N ALA A 61 0.51 5.79 -3.49
CA ALA A 61 0.21 6.65 -4.64
C ALA A 61 1.47 6.91 -5.47
N VAL A 62 2.57 7.32 -4.83
CA VAL A 62 3.86 7.56 -5.51
C VAL A 62 4.36 6.30 -6.19
N ALA A 63 4.33 5.17 -5.50
CA ALA A 63 4.78 3.90 -6.08
C ALA A 63 3.88 3.43 -7.22
N THR A 64 2.57 3.68 -7.14
CA THR A 64 1.62 3.38 -8.23
C THR A 64 1.87 4.27 -9.45
N LEU A 65 2.11 5.57 -9.26
CA LEU A 65 2.47 6.50 -10.33
C LEU A 65 3.80 6.13 -10.99
N ALA A 66 4.79 5.72 -10.20
CA ALA A 66 6.06 5.20 -10.71
C ALA A 66 5.84 3.94 -11.57
N GLU A 67 5.00 3.00 -11.13
CA GLU A 67 4.65 1.82 -11.91
C GLU A 67 3.97 2.19 -13.23
N ILE A 68 3.00 3.12 -13.20
CA ILE A 68 2.35 3.63 -14.42
C ILE A 68 3.40 4.18 -15.38
N ARG A 69 4.34 5.01 -14.87
CA ARG A 69 5.39 5.63 -15.68
C ARG A 69 6.30 4.59 -16.34
N ILE A 70 6.70 3.56 -15.60
CA ILE A 70 7.55 2.47 -16.10
C ILE A 70 6.82 1.64 -17.17
N ARG A 71 5.50 1.45 -17.05
CA ARG A 71 4.71 0.59 -17.95
C ARG A 71 4.06 1.30 -19.13
N ARG A 72 4.21 2.62 -19.28
CA ARG A 72 3.56 3.36 -20.40
C ARG A 72 4.05 2.84 -21.75
N PRO A 73 3.16 2.73 -22.76
CA PRO A 73 1.74 3.14 -22.78
C PRO A 73 0.75 2.08 -22.25
N SER A 74 1.23 0.90 -21.83
CA SER A 74 0.40 -0.27 -21.49
C SER A 74 -0.22 -0.28 -20.09
N ALA A 75 -0.13 0.82 -19.34
CA ALA A 75 -0.57 0.90 -17.95
C ALA A 75 -2.10 0.72 -17.82
N PRO A 76 -2.60 -0.23 -17.01
CA PRO A 76 -4.04 -0.42 -16.83
C PRO A 76 -4.72 0.77 -16.15
N THR A 77 -5.90 1.18 -16.63
CA THR A 77 -6.74 2.24 -16.02
C THR A 77 -6.93 2.09 -14.51
N PRO A 78 -7.14 0.88 -13.93
CA PRO A 78 -7.30 0.75 -12.49
C PRO A 78 -6.09 1.23 -11.66
N LEU A 79 -4.86 1.26 -12.21
CA LEU A 79 -3.72 1.84 -11.49
C LEU A 79 -3.87 3.36 -11.29
N VAL A 80 -4.43 4.06 -12.28
CA VAL A 80 -4.68 5.51 -12.17
C VAL A 80 -5.70 5.75 -11.06
N VAL A 81 -6.77 4.94 -11.04
CA VAL A 81 -7.80 4.98 -9.99
C VAL A 81 -7.19 4.72 -8.61
N ASN A 82 -6.30 3.72 -8.48
CA ASN A 82 -5.60 3.44 -7.22
C ASN A 82 -4.81 4.65 -6.71
N ALA A 83 -4.03 5.30 -7.58
CA ALA A 83 -3.25 6.47 -7.19
C ALA A 83 -4.13 7.62 -6.70
N ILE A 84 -5.26 7.88 -7.39
CA ILE A 84 -6.22 8.93 -6.99
C ILE A 84 -6.83 8.60 -5.62
N ILE A 85 -7.30 7.37 -5.43
CA ILE A 85 -7.92 6.93 -4.18
C ILE A 85 -6.93 7.05 -3.02
N SER A 86 -5.68 6.63 -3.21
CA SER A 86 -4.64 6.73 -2.19
C SER A 86 -4.31 8.18 -1.79
N VAL A 87 -4.34 9.13 -2.74
CA VAL A 87 -4.20 10.57 -2.41
C VAL A 87 -5.42 11.09 -1.64
N ILE A 88 -6.64 10.75 -2.07
CA ILE A 88 -7.87 11.15 -1.37
C ILE A 88 -7.85 10.59 0.06
N THR A 89 -7.49 9.32 0.24
CA THR A 89 -7.37 8.70 1.56
C THR A 89 -6.37 9.42 2.45
N ALA A 90 -5.22 9.84 1.92
CA ALA A 90 -4.25 10.60 2.71
C ALA A 90 -4.85 11.91 3.28
N ILE A 91 -5.65 12.62 2.48
CA ILE A 91 -6.35 13.83 2.91
C ILE A 91 -7.42 13.50 3.97
N VAL A 92 -8.23 12.46 3.71
CA VAL A 92 -9.31 12.04 4.62
C VAL A 92 -8.75 11.54 5.96
N LEU A 93 -7.61 10.85 5.97
CA LEU A 93 -6.94 10.42 7.21
C LEU A 93 -6.46 11.61 8.05
N GLY A 94 -5.97 12.68 7.42
CA GLY A 94 -5.61 13.90 8.14
C GLY A 94 -6.81 14.56 8.84
N ALA A 95 -8.01 14.42 8.28
CA ALA A 95 -9.25 14.91 8.91
C ALA A 95 -9.87 13.91 9.89
N SER A 96 -9.73 12.61 9.68
CA SER A 96 -10.43 11.60 10.49
C SER A 96 -9.85 11.43 11.89
N VAL A 97 -8.58 11.75 12.09
CA VAL A 97 -7.89 11.60 13.38
C VAL A 97 -8.43 12.51 14.48
N SER A 98 -9.10 13.62 14.13
CA SER A 98 -9.81 14.46 15.11
C SER A 98 -11.06 13.78 15.70
N HIS A 99 -11.47 12.65 15.13
CA HIS A 99 -12.60 11.85 15.59
C HIS A 99 -12.18 10.58 16.36
N GLY A 100 -10.88 10.36 16.58
CA GLY A 100 -10.36 9.22 17.33
C GLY A 100 -9.71 8.14 16.46
N SER A 101 -9.17 7.11 17.13
CA SER A 101 -8.47 6.00 16.48
C SER A 101 -9.41 5.10 15.67
N ASP A 102 -10.68 5.01 16.06
CA ASP A 102 -11.72 4.26 15.36
C ASP A 102 -11.99 4.83 13.96
N ALA A 103 -12.15 6.15 13.84
CA ALA A 103 -12.39 6.82 12.57
C ALA A 103 -11.19 6.66 11.62
N ALA A 104 -9.98 6.81 12.15
CA ALA A 104 -8.75 6.61 11.38
C ALA A 104 -8.59 5.15 10.91
N LEU A 105 -8.84 4.18 11.80
CA LEU A 105 -8.78 2.76 11.47
C LEU A 105 -9.83 2.36 10.42
N ARG A 106 -11.04 2.93 10.51
CA ARG A 106 -12.13 2.71 9.54
C ARG A 106 -11.77 3.23 8.16
N VAL A 107 -11.27 4.47 8.07
CA VAL A 107 -10.84 5.08 6.79
C VAL A 107 -9.72 4.26 6.17
N PHE A 108 -8.73 3.86 6.97
CA PHE A 108 -7.63 3.01 6.50
C PHE A 108 -8.15 1.64 6.03
N GLY A 109 -9.09 1.04 6.76
CA GLY A 109 -9.72 -0.23 6.39
C GLY A 109 -10.48 -0.16 5.07
N VAL A 110 -11.30 0.88 4.86
CA VAL A 110 -11.99 1.11 3.59
C VAL A 110 -10.99 1.27 2.44
N TRP A 111 -9.92 2.03 2.66
CA TRP A 111 -8.86 2.17 1.67
C TRP A 111 -8.17 0.84 1.34
N ALA A 112 -7.79 0.04 2.34
CA ALA A 112 -7.14 -1.25 2.15
C ALA A 112 -8.05 -2.24 1.40
N LEU A 113 -9.36 -2.18 1.64
CA LEU A 113 -10.36 -2.94 0.90
C LEU A 113 -10.42 -2.53 -0.58
N VAL A 114 -10.62 -1.23 -0.83
CA VAL A 114 -10.81 -0.72 -2.20
C VAL A 114 -9.54 -0.92 -3.03
N THR A 115 -8.37 -0.61 -2.48
CA THR A 115 -7.08 -0.82 -3.16
C THR A 115 -6.76 -2.30 -3.37
N GLY A 116 -7.11 -3.17 -2.41
CA GLY A 116 -7.01 -4.63 -2.57
C GLY A 116 -7.86 -5.16 -3.72
N LEU A 117 -9.11 -4.69 -3.84
CA LEU A 117 -9.99 -5.03 -4.97
C LEU A 117 -9.43 -4.51 -6.30
N ILE A 118 -8.87 -3.30 -6.33
CA ILE A 118 -8.21 -2.77 -7.52
C ILE A 118 -7.01 -3.63 -7.91
N GLN A 119 -6.18 -4.06 -6.96
CA GLN A 119 -5.06 -4.98 -7.24
C GLN A 119 -5.53 -6.30 -7.82
N LEU A 120 -6.63 -6.87 -7.30
CA LEU A 120 -7.26 -8.07 -7.88
C LEU A 120 -7.71 -7.84 -9.33
N THR A 121 -8.34 -6.70 -9.62
CA THR A 121 -8.73 -6.34 -10.99
C THR A 121 -7.50 -6.21 -11.89
N VAL A 122 -6.45 -5.48 -11.47
CA VAL A 122 -5.21 -5.31 -12.24
C VAL A 122 -4.54 -6.66 -12.51
N ALA A 123 -4.41 -7.50 -11.48
CA ALA A 123 -3.79 -8.80 -11.59
C ALA A 123 -4.58 -9.73 -12.52
N THR A 124 -5.92 -9.68 -12.47
CA THR A 124 -6.80 -10.43 -13.37
C THR A 124 -6.65 -9.96 -14.83
N LEU A 125 -6.66 -8.64 -15.06
CA LEU A 125 -6.47 -8.07 -16.40
C LEU A 125 -5.09 -8.42 -16.99
N ARG A 126 -4.04 -8.46 -16.15
CA ARG A 126 -2.69 -8.85 -16.57
C ARG A 126 -2.56 -10.35 -16.79
N ARG A 127 -3.19 -11.18 -15.96
CA ARG A 127 -3.18 -12.64 -16.11
C ARG A 127 -3.71 -13.06 -17.49
N ARG A 128 -4.75 -12.38 -17.99
CA ARG A 128 -5.30 -12.61 -19.33
C ARG A 128 -4.30 -12.35 -20.47
N ARG A 129 -3.25 -11.56 -20.24
CA ARG A 129 -2.23 -11.22 -21.25
C ARG A 129 -0.88 -11.91 -21.05
N SER A 130 -0.55 -12.32 -19.83
CA SER A 130 0.82 -12.74 -19.46
C SER A 130 0.89 -14.05 -18.65
N GLY A 131 -0.20 -14.82 -18.58
CA GLY A 131 -0.23 -16.15 -17.96
C GLY A 131 -0.23 -16.15 -16.42
N LEU A 132 0.10 -17.30 -15.81
CA LEU A 132 0.01 -17.60 -14.36
C LEU A 132 0.86 -16.69 -13.46
N GLY A 133 1.70 -15.85 -14.06
CA GLY A 133 2.62 -14.96 -13.40
C GLY A 133 2.02 -13.77 -12.64
N GLN A 134 0.76 -13.82 -12.22
CA GLN A 134 0.12 -12.74 -11.45
C GLN A 134 -0.48 -13.25 -10.12
N LEU A 135 -0.34 -14.54 -9.82
CA LEU A 135 -0.86 -15.16 -8.59
C LEU A 135 -0.41 -14.44 -7.30
N PRO A 136 0.87 -14.03 -7.11
CA PRO A 136 1.27 -13.29 -5.91
C PRO A 136 0.55 -11.95 -5.75
N MET A 137 0.33 -11.23 -6.85
CA MET A 137 -0.40 -9.96 -6.85
C MET A 137 -1.90 -10.16 -6.57
N MET A 138 -2.50 -11.24 -7.08
CA MET A 138 -3.88 -11.60 -6.77
C MET A 138 -4.03 -11.94 -5.28
N LEU A 139 -3.14 -12.76 -4.73
CA LEU A 139 -3.17 -13.16 -3.32
C LEU A 139 -2.96 -11.96 -2.40
N SER A 140 -2.03 -11.06 -2.73
CA SER A 140 -1.83 -9.79 -2.03
C SER A 140 -3.09 -8.93 -2.04
N GLY A 141 -3.73 -8.75 -3.21
CA GLY A 141 -4.96 -7.98 -3.33
C GLY A 141 -6.10 -8.58 -2.50
N PHE A 142 -6.25 -9.91 -2.52
CA PHE A 142 -7.24 -10.62 -1.70
C PHE A 142 -7.02 -10.46 -0.19
N ILE A 143 -5.78 -10.66 0.28
CA ILE A 143 -5.43 -10.50 1.70
C ILE A 143 -5.62 -9.04 2.12
N SER A 144 -5.28 -8.07 1.27
CA SER A 144 -5.53 -6.65 1.54
C SER A 144 -7.03 -6.37 1.68
N SER A 145 -7.86 -6.98 0.84
CA SER A 145 -9.31 -6.86 0.94
C SER A 145 -9.85 -7.42 2.26
N LEU A 146 -9.39 -8.60 2.67
CA LEU A 146 -9.78 -9.19 3.95
C LEU A 146 -9.29 -8.36 5.14
N ALA A 147 -8.05 -7.87 5.08
CA ALA A 147 -7.51 -6.99 6.11
C ALA A 147 -8.32 -5.70 6.23
N GLY A 148 -8.74 -5.10 5.10
CA GLY A 148 -9.60 -3.93 5.09
C GLY A 148 -10.94 -4.17 5.79
N ILE A 149 -11.59 -5.31 5.50
CA ILE A 149 -12.82 -5.73 6.19
C ILE A 149 -12.57 -5.89 7.70
N ALA A 150 -11.49 -6.57 8.07
CA ALA A 150 -11.12 -6.79 9.47
C ALA A 150 -10.87 -5.47 10.20
N PHE A 151 -10.23 -4.48 9.57
CA PHE A 151 -9.99 -3.15 10.16
C PHE A 151 -11.27 -2.36 10.36
N VAL A 152 -12.20 -2.40 9.40
CA VAL A 152 -13.52 -1.79 9.57
C VAL A 152 -14.26 -2.44 10.75
N GLN A 153 -14.16 -3.75 10.94
CA GLN A 153 -14.73 -4.43 12.11
C GLN A 153 -14.01 -4.07 13.41
N MET A 154 -12.67 -4.04 13.41
CA MET A 154 -11.88 -3.66 14.59
C MET A 154 -12.14 -2.21 15.01
N SER A 155 -12.51 -1.33 14.07
CA SER A 155 -12.90 0.05 14.37
C SER A 155 -14.20 0.18 15.17
N THR A 156 -14.99 -0.89 15.33
CA THR A 156 -16.19 -0.88 16.19
C THR A 156 -15.95 -1.50 17.57
N MET A 157 -14.72 -1.93 17.87
CA MET A 157 -14.38 -2.48 19.18
C MET A 157 -14.19 -1.34 20.20
N SER A 158 -14.27 -1.67 21.49
CA SER A 158 -14.15 -0.67 22.58
C SER A 158 -12.78 0.01 22.64
N GLU A 159 -11.72 -0.66 22.17
CA GLU A 159 -10.36 -0.10 22.12
C GLU A 159 -9.67 -0.39 20.77
N PRO A 160 -9.98 0.36 19.71
CA PRO A 160 -9.37 0.17 18.40
C PRO A 160 -7.89 0.55 18.43
N LYS A 161 -7.02 -0.42 18.15
CA LYS A 161 -5.55 -0.23 18.16
C LYS A 161 -5.05 0.02 16.74
N LEU A 162 -4.43 1.18 16.49
CA LEU A 162 -3.85 1.48 15.18
C LEU A 162 -2.61 0.64 14.86
N THR A 163 -1.95 0.07 15.86
CA THR A 163 -0.75 -0.77 15.67
C THR A 163 -1.01 -2.05 14.87
N VAL A 164 -2.27 -2.50 14.76
CA VAL A 164 -2.66 -3.63 13.88
C VAL A 164 -2.32 -3.37 12.41
N LEU A 165 -2.26 -2.09 12.00
CA LEU A 165 -1.90 -1.69 10.64
C LEU A 165 -0.44 -2.02 10.30
N ALA A 166 0.45 -2.10 11.31
CA ALA A 166 1.83 -2.50 11.10
C ALA A 166 1.92 -3.95 10.58
N GLY A 167 1.09 -4.86 11.12
CA GLY A 167 1.01 -6.25 10.66
C GLY A 167 0.58 -6.35 9.19
N TYR A 168 -0.36 -5.49 8.78
CA TYR A 168 -0.76 -5.38 7.37
C TYR A 168 0.38 -4.90 6.46
N ALA A 169 1.13 -3.88 6.88
CA ALA A 169 2.27 -3.39 6.10
C ALA A 169 3.39 -4.46 5.99
N VAL A 170 3.66 -5.21 7.05
CA VAL A 170 4.61 -6.35 7.03
C VAL A 170 4.15 -7.42 6.04
N ALA A 171 2.87 -7.81 6.06
CA ALA A 171 2.33 -8.76 5.09
C ALA A 171 2.52 -8.25 3.65
N GLY A 172 2.22 -6.98 3.39
CA GLY A 172 2.47 -6.33 2.10
C GLY A 172 3.94 -6.37 1.67
N ALA A 173 4.87 -6.13 2.61
CA ALA A 173 6.30 -6.17 2.34
C ALA A 173 6.77 -7.55 1.84
N VAL A 174 6.25 -8.63 2.41
CA VAL A 174 6.54 -10.01 1.96
C VAL A 174 6.12 -10.19 0.49
N PHE A 175 4.93 -9.76 0.11
CA PHE A 175 4.46 -9.85 -1.28
C PHE A 175 5.27 -8.97 -2.24
N PHE A 176 5.71 -7.79 -1.79
CA PHE A 176 6.59 -6.94 -2.57
C PHE A 176 7.97 -7.59 -2.79
N LEU A 177 8.55 -8.23 -1.77
CA LEU A 177 9.81 -8.98 -1.91
C LEU A 177 9.67 -10.16 -2.87
N ILE A 178 8.59 -10.94 -2.75
CA ILE A 178 8.29 -12.05 -3.69
C ILE A 178 8.18 -11.53 -5.12
N SER A 179 7.48 -10.40 -5.31
CA SER A 179 7.32 -9.77 -6.64
C SER A 179 8.66 -9.25 -7.18
N ALA A 180 9.49 -8.63 -6.34
CA ALA A 180 10.81 -8.15 -6.72
C ALA A 180 11.73 -9.29 -7.16
N TRP A 181 11.84 -10.35 -6.35
CA TRP A 181 12.65 -11.52 -6.66
C TRP A 181 12.25 -12.16 -7.98
N ARG A 182 10.95 -12.37 -8.19
CA ARG A 182 10.44 -13.00 -9.40
C ARG A 182 10.60 -12.13 -10.64
N LEU A 183 10.41 -10.82 -10.54
CA LEU A 183 10.63 -9.91 -11.66
C LEU A 183 12.11 -9.81 -12.04
N ARG A 184 13.02 -9.96 -11.07
CA ARG A 184 14.46 -10.05 -11.31
C ARG A 184 14.81 -11.37 -12.01
N SER A 185 14.30 -12.50 -11.54
CA SER A 185 14.60 -13.81 -12.14
C SER A 185 14.12 -13.95 -13.59
N GLN A 186 13.07 -13.22 -13.98
CA GLN A 186 12.59 -13.17 -15.37
C GLN A 186 13.44 -12.29 -16.30
N GLN A 187 14.31 -11.44 -15.76
CA GLN A 187 15.25 -10.64 -16.55
C GLN A 187 16.58 -11.38 -16.79
N ASP A 188 16.91 -12.33 -15.90
CA ASP A 188 18.15 -13.12 -15.96
C ASP A 188 17.99 -14.41 -16.81
N ALA A 189 16.79 -14.69 -17.33
CA ALA A 189 16.41 -15.89 -18.10
C ALA A 189 16.11 -15.55 -19.56
#